data_AF-A0A3D4XBL3-F1
#
_entry.id   AF-A0A3D4XBL3-F1
#
_cell.length_a   1.000
_cell.length_b   1.000
_cell.length_c   1.000
_cell.angle_alpha   90.00
_cell.angle_beta   90.00
_cell.angle_gamma   90.00
#
_symmetry.space_group_name_H-M   'P 1'
#
loop_
_entity.id
_entity.type
_entity.pdbx_description
1 polymer ?
#
loop_
_entity_poly.entity_id
_entity_poly.type
_entity_poly.pdbx_seq_one_letter_code
_entity_poly.pdbx_strand_id
1 'polypeptide(L)'
;QVKWLHEHGITADAIIGAKTKDLVILEEQFKKVCNLYVTTDDGSYMRKGMVTVCLDDLVHKEGKSYDLCIAIGPMIMMKFVCKMTKELGIPTVVSMNPIMVDGTGMCGACRVMVGDEVKFACVDGPEFDGHLIDFDQAMQRQAMYRTEEGRAKLKQEEAETHHGGCGHCGGDK
;
A
#
# COMPACT_ATOMS: atom_id res chain seq x y z
N GLN A 1 -3.47 5.68 13.38
CA GLN A 1 -2.11 6.08 13.82
C GLN A 1 -1.96 7.59 13.93
N VAL A 2 -2.08 8.37 12.85
CA VAL A 2 -1.85 9.84 12.90
C VAL A 2 -2.68 10.57 13.96
N LYS A 3 -3.98 10.24 14.09
CA LYS A 3 -4.83 10.78 15.17
C LYS A 3 -4.28 10.46 16.57
N TRP A 4 -3.83 9.23 16.79
CA TRP A 4 -3.25 8.80 18.07
C TRP A 4 -1.96 9.57 18.37
N LEU A 5 -1.10 9.78 17.37
CA LEU A 5 0.12 10.61 17.52
C LEU A 5 -0.23 12.03 17.94
N HIS A 6 -1.22 12.65 17.29
CA HIS A 6 -1.69 13.99 17.62
C HIS A 6 -2.22 14.09 19.07
N GLU A 7 -3.04 13.11 19.50
CA GLU A 7 -3.57 13.04 20.87
C GLU A 7 -2.47 12.88 21.94
N HIS A 8 -1.29 12.40 21.55
CA HIS A 8 -0.12 12.24 22.42
C HIS A 8 0.93 13.36 22.21
N GLY A 9 0.57 14.45 21.52
CA GLY A 9 1.43 15.63 21.34
C GLY A 9 2.55 15.44 20.32
N ILE A 10 2.52 14.38 19.52
CA ILE A 10 3.51 14.12 18.47
C ILE A 10 3.02 14.76 17.17
N THR A 11 3.85 15.64 16.61
CA THR A 11 3.57 16.24 15.30
C THR A 11 3.94 15.26 14.20
N ALA A 12 2.98 14.95 13.33
CA ALA A 12 3.19 14.06 12.19
C ALA A 12 2.99 14.83 10.87
N ASP A 13 3.80 14.47 9.87
CA ASP A 13 3.61 14.87 8.49
C ASP A 13 3.00 13.69 7.73
N ALA A 14 1.84 13.90 7.10
CA ALA A 14 1.14 12.88 6.35
C ALA A 14 1.21 13.16 4.85
N ILE A 15 1.62 12.17 4.06
CA ILE A 15 1.63 12.25 2.59
C ILE A 15 0.49 11.38 2.06
N ILE A 16 -0.49 12.00 1.39
CA ILE A 16 -1.58 11.30 0.70
C ILE A 16 -1.29 11.29 -0.80
N GLY A 17 -1.10 10.10 -1.36
CA GLY A 17 -0.98 9.89 -2.80
C GLY A 17 -2.30 9.42 -3.41
N ALA A 18 -2.73 10.06 -4.49
CA ALA A 18 -3.89 9.64 -5.29
C ALA A 18 -3.56 9.67 -6.79
N LYS A 19 -4.31 8.95 -7.62
CA LYS A 19 -4.09 9.02 -9.08
C LYS A 19 -4.54 10.37 -9.65
N THR A 20 -5.68 10.86 -9.16
CA THR A 20 -6.34 12.09 -9.58
C THR A 20 -6.95 12.80 -8.37
N LYS A 21 -7.31 14.08 -8.53
CA LYS A 21 -7.97 14.90 -7.50
C LYS A 21 -9.23 14.25 -6.92
N ASP A 22 -10.05 13.62 -7.76
CA ASP A 22 -11.34 13.06 -7.35
C ASP A 22 -11.21 11.86 -6.40
N LEU A 23 -10.02 11.26 -6.36
CA LEU A 23 -9.71 10.14 -5.45
C LEU A 23 -9.09 10.61 -4.13
N VAL A 24 -8.84 11.91 -3.96
CA VAL A 24 -8.37 12.47 -2.70
C VAL A 24 -9.55 12.51 -1.73
N ILE A 25 -9.44 11.72 -0.66
CA ILE A 25 -10.47 11.59 0.37
C ILE A 25 -9.90 11.92 1.75
N LEU A 26 -10.80 12.24 2.69
CA LEU A 26 -10.49 12.48 4.09
C LEU A 26 -9.53 13.65 4.38
N GLU A 27 -9.30 14.54 3.41
CA GLU A 27 -8.36 15.65 3.50
C GLU A 27 -8.62 16.53 4.74
N GLU A 28 -9.88 16.89 4.98
CA GLU A 28 -10.29 17.73 6.11
C GLU A 28 -10.10 17.04 7.47
N GLN A 29 -10.16 15.72 7.52
CA GLN A 29 -9.92 14.94 8.72
C GLN A 29 -8.42 14.90 9.04
N PHE A 30 -7.57 14.74 8.01
CA PHE A 30 -6.12 14.73 8.19
C PHE A 30 -5.58 16.12 8.56
N LYS A 31 -6.06 17.20 7.92
CA LYS A 31 -5.65 18.59 8.26
C LYS A 31 -5.84 18.95 9.73
N LYS A 32 -6.79 18.32 10.42
CA LYS A 32 -7.05 18.57 11.84
C LYS A 32 -6.02 17.94 12.78
N VAL A 33 -5.28 16.93 12.32
CA VAL A 33 -4.43 16.10 13.19
C VAL A 33 -2.96 16.04 12.74
N CYS A 34 -2.62 16.51 11.53
CA CYS A 34 -1.26 16.48 11.00
C CYS A 34 -1.01 17.57 9.95
N ASN A 35 0.27 17.81 9.62
CA ASN A 35 0.61 18.58 8.44
C ASN A 35 0.41 17.70 7.20
N LEU A 36 -0.52 18.10 6.34
CA LEU A 36 -0.94 17.29 5.21
C LEU A 36 -0.24 17.73 3.91
N TYR A 37 0.35 16.76 3.21
CA TYR A 37 0.89 16.88 1.87
C TYR A 37 0.09 15.97 0.94
N VAL A 38 -0.54 16.54 -0.09
CA VAL A 38 -1.26 15.75 -1.09
C VAL A 38 -0.47 15.77 -2.39
N THR A 39 -0.35 14.59 -3.00
CA THR A 39 0.26 14.41 -4.31
C THR A 39 -0.66 13.62 -5.22
N THR A 40 -0.75 14.04 -6.48
CA THR A 40 -1.46 13.27 -7.51
C THR A 40 -0.56 12.88 -8.66
N ASP A 41 -0.72 11.66 -9.17
CA ASP A 41 0.09 11.13 -10.27
C ASP A 41 0.00 12.01 -11.53
N ASP A 42 -1.20 12.52 -11.82
CA ASP A 42 -1.48 13.40 -12.95
C ASP A 42 -1.13 14.89 -12.71
N GLY A 43 -0.89 15.28 -11.45
CA GLY A 43 -0.70 16.68 -11.05
C GLY A 43 -1.98 17.53 -11.03
N SER A 44 -3.16 16.91 -11.07
CA SER A 44 -4.45 17.59 -10.95
C SER A 44 -4.66 18.30 -9.61
N TYR A 45 -3.91 17.96 -8.55
CA TYR A 45 -4.10 18.59 -7.23
C TYR A 45 -2.82 18.69 -6.41
N MET A 46 -2.56 19.89 -5.89
CA MET A 46 -1.38 20.25 -5.08
C MET A 46 -0.04 19.88 -5.74
N ARG A 47 0.59 18.77 -5.33
CA ARG A 47 1.89 18.32 -5.84
C ARG A 47 1.67 17.28 -6.95
N LYS A 48 2.54 17.29 -7.95
CA LYS A 48 2.55 16.29 -9.01
C LYS A 48 3.56 15.20 -8.71
N GLY A 49 3.13 13.94 -8.83
CA GLY A 49 4.01 12.78 -8.80
C GLY A 49 3.68 11.79 -7.68
N MET A 50 4.61 10.85 -7.47
CA MET A 50 4.47 9.78 -6.49
C MET A 50 4.78 10.26 -5.07
N VAL A 51 4.28 9.55 -4.07
CA VAL A 51 4.56 9.83 -2.64
C VAL A 51 6.05 9.85 -2.30
N THR A 52 6.86 9.05 -3.00
CA THR A 52 8.31 9.03 -2.83
C THR A 52 8.96 10.34 -3.28
N VAL A 53 8.48 10.95 -4.36
CA VAL A 53 8.97 12.27 -4.80
C VAL A 53 8.61 13.34 -3.78
N CYS A 54 7.41 13.27 -3.20
CA CYS A 54 7.02 14.19 -2.13
C CYS A 54 7.91 14.02 -0.89
N LEU A 55 8.25 12.79 -0.50
CA LEU A 55 9.15 12.53 0.62
C LEU A 55 10.56 13.06 0.35
N ASP A 56 11.09 12.83 -0.85
CA ASP A 56 12.39 13.34 -1.30
C ASP A 56 12.46 14.88 -1.23
N ASP A 57 11.43 15.56 -1.74
CA ASP A 57 11.31 17.02 -1.68
C ASP A 57 11.30 17.53 -0.23
N LEU A 58 10.54 16.87 0.65
CA LEU A 58 10.45 17.26 2.05
C LEU A 58 11.81 17.16 2.76
N VAL A 59 12.58 16.10 2.50
CA VAL A 59 13.87 15.88 3.14
C VAL A 59 14.95 16.78 2.54
N HIS A 60 15.08 16.82 1.20
CA HIS A 60 16.20 17.48 0.55
C HIS A 60 15.97 18.95 0.20
N LYS A 61 14.74 19.34 -0.18
CA LYS A 61 14.45 20.73 -0.56
C LYS A 61 13.93 21.56 0.61
N GLU A 62 13.08 20.96 1.45
CA GLU A 62 12.49 21.63 2.60
C GLU A 62 13.29 21.41 3.89
N GLY A 63 14.33 20.57 3.86
CA GLY A 63 15.26 20.38 4.97
C GLY A 63 14.65 19.67 6.18
N LYS A 64 13.59 18.88 5.98
CA LYS A 64 12.94 18.14 7.07
C LYS A 64 13.71 16.88 7.43
N SER A 65 13.63 16.53 8.70
CA SER A 65 14.15 15.26 9.23
C SER A 65 13.01 14.50 9.90
N TYR A 66 13.07 13.17 9.84
CA TYR A 66 12.04 12.28 10.36
C TYR A 66 12.67 11.14 11.13
N ASP A 67 12.12 10.82 12.30
CA ASP A 67 12.59 9.73 13.14
C ASP A 67 12.01 8.37 12.73
N LEU A 68 10.85 8.39 12.06
CA LEU A 68 10.10 7.19 11.67
C LEU A 68 9.26 7.47 10.42
N CYS A 69 9.29 6.56 9.46
CA CYS A 69 8.36 6.51 8.35
C CYS A 69 7.35 5.38 8.56
N ILE A 70 6.06 5.64 8.32
CA ILE A 70 5.03 4.60 8.29
C ILE A 70 4.39 4.61 6.90
N ALA A 71 4.51 3.51 6.16
CA ALA A 71 3.97 3.39 4.81
C ALA A 71 2.80 2.39 4.77
N ILE A 72 1.67 2.85 4.24
CA ILE A 72 0.45 2.07 4.10
C ILE A 72 -0.12 2.34 2.71
N GLY A 73 -0.24 1.30 1.89
CA GLY A 73 -0.77 1.45 0.54
C GLY A 73 -0.53 0.22 -0.34
N PRO A 74 -0.49 0.39 -1.68
CA PRO A 74 -0.14 -0.69 -2.59
C PRO A 74 1.24 -1.26 -2.28
N MET A 75 1.42 -2.58 -2.43
CA MET A 75 2.71 -3.27 -2.20
C MET A 75 3.88 -2.59 -2.91
N ILE A 76 3.68 -2.20 -4.17
CA ILE A 76 4.72 -1.54 -4.97
C ILE A 76 5.10 -0.16 -4.41
N MET A 77 4.12 0.58 -3.88
CA MET A 77 4.36 1.88 -3.24
C MET A 77 5.19 1.68 -1.97
N MET A 78 4.78 0.73 -1.11
CA MET A 78 5.50 0.41 0.13
C MET A 78 6.94 -0.05 -0.16
N LYS A 79 7.16 -0.87 -1.20
CA LYS A 79 8.50 -1.29 -1.64
C LYS A 79 9.40 -0.10 -1.97
N PHE A 80 8.92 0.85 -2.76
CA PHE A 80 9.72 2.01 -3.15
C PHE A 80 9.93 3.01 -2.00
N VAL A 81 8.96 3.17 -1.11
CA VAL A 81 9.13 3.97 0.11
C VAL A 81 10.19 3.33 1.01
N CYS A 82 10.19 2.01 1.21
CA CYS A 82 11.21 1.32 1.99
C CYS A 82 12.61 1.46 1.39
N LYS A 83 12.73 1.35 0.06
CA LYS A 83 14.01 1.56 -0.62
C LYS A 83 14.56 2.97 -0.40
N MET A 84 13.71 3.98 -0.60
CA MET A 84 14.10 5.38 -0.42
C MET A 84 14.46 5.70 1.03
N THR A 85 13.61 5.30 1.99
CA THR A 85 13.86 5.55 3.42
C THR A 85 15.10 4.83 3.93
N LYS A 86 15.44 3.66 3.38
CA LYS A 86 16.70 2.96 3.68
C LYS A 86 17.92 3.76 3.22
N GLU A 87 17.86 4.40 2.05
CA GLU A 87 18.92 5.31 1.56
C GLU A 87 19.03 6.57 2.43
N LEU A 88 17.91 7.06 2.95
CA LEU A 88 17.84 8.21 3.86
C LEU A 88 18.17 7.87 5.33
N GLY A 89 18.36 6.59 5.66
CA GLY A 89 18.61 6.14 7.04
C GLY A 89 17.40 6.30 7.98
N ILE A 90 16.19 6.39 7.45
CA ILE A 90 14.95 6.55 8.23
C ILE A 90 14.37 5.16 8.50
N PRO A 91 14.18 4.75 9.77
CA PRO A 91 13.46 3.53 10.12
C PRO A 91 12.05 3.55 9.52
N THR A 92 11.62 2.44 8.90
CA THR A 92 10.34 2.39 8.19
C THR A 92 9.51 1.19 8.60
N VAL A 93 8.29 1.45 9.05
CA VAL A 93 7.28 0.44 9.33
C VAL A 93 6.31 0.37 8.15
N VAL A 94 5.96 -0.85 7.74
CA VAL A 94 4.96 -1.09 6.69
C VAL A 94 3.81 -1.91 7.22
N SER A 95 2.58 -1.52 6.87
CA SER A 95 1.39 -2.32 7.14
C SER A 95 1.09 -3.21 5.94
N MET A 96 1.49 -4.48 6.04
CA MET A 96 1.37 -5.45 4.95
C MET A 96 -0.10 -5.83 4.68
N ASN A 97 -0.44 -6.02 3.40
CA ASN A 97 -1.76 -6.43 2.93
C ASN A 97 -1.75 -7.74 2.13
N PRO A 98 -1.25 -8.87 2.69
CA PRO A 98 -1.30 -10.17 2.04
C PRO A 98 -2.73 -10.73 2.02
N ILE A 99 -2.92 -11.81 1.27
CA ILE A 99 -4.19 -12.56 1.26
C ILE A 99 -4.46 -13.12 2.66
N MET A 100 -5.65 -12.88 3.18
CA MET A 100 -6.12 -13.40 4.47
C MET A 100 -7.37 -14.26 4.27
N VAL A 101 -7.51 -15.32 5.08
CA VAL A 101 -8.69 -16.20 5.07
C VAL A 101 -9.32 -16.25 6.45
N ASP A 102 -8.63 -16.82 7.43
CA ASP A 102 -9.13 -16.95 8.80
C ASP A 102 -8.84 -15.70 9.65
N GLY A 103 -7.68 -15.07 9.46
CA GLY A 103 -7.28 -13.88 10.23
C GLY A 103 -6.87 -14.16 11.68
N THR A 104 -6.73 -15.42 12.08
CA THR A 104 -6.45 -15.85 13.46
C THR A 104 -5.19 -16.70 13.60
N GLY A 105 -4.44 -16.89 12.51
CA GLY A 105 -3.15 -17.58 12.50
C GLY A 105 -3.24 -19.09 12.23
N MET A 106 -4.40 -19.62 11.87
CA MET A 106 -4.60 -21.06 11.68
C MET A 106 -4.21 -21.56 10.29
N CYS A 107 -4.34 -20.73 9.24
CA CYS A 107 -4.17 -21.20 7.85
C CYS A 107 -2.82 -20.83 7.19
N GLY A 108 -2.13 -19.79 7.68
CA GLY A 108 -0.88 -19.31 7.07
C GLY A 108 -1.02 -18.67 5.66
N ALA A 109 -2.24 -18.34 5.22
CA ALA A 109 -2.46 -17.63 3.96
C ALA A 109 -1.77 -16.26 3.94
N CYS A 110 -1.80 -15.57 5.08
CA CYS A 110 -1.23 -14.23 5.26
C CYS A 110 0.29 -14.24 5.52
N ARG A 111 0.97 -15.36 5.26
CA ARG A 111 2.41 -15.45 5.51
C ARG A 111 3.22 -14.48 4.66
N VAL A 112 4.23 -13.89 5.28
CA VAL A 112 5.23 -12.99 4.71
C VAL A 112 6.62 -13.39 5.21
N MET A 113 7.65 -13.15 4.39
CA MET A 113 9.05 -13.29 4.84
C MET A 113 9.52 -11.96 5.42
N VAL A 114 10.02 -12.01 6.65
CA VAL A 114 10.61 -10.87 7.36
C VAL A 114 12.02 -11.27 7.76
N GLY A 115 13.03 -10.73 7.08
CA GLY A 115 14.39 -11.24 7.14
C GLY A 115 14.43 -12.71 6.71
N ASP A 116 14.97 -13.56 7.57
CA ASP A 116 15.07 -15.01 7.32
C ASP A 116 13.91 -15.82 7.95
N GLU A 117 12.91 -15.15 8.52
CA GLU A 117 11.79 -15.80 9.22
C GLU A 117 10.46 -15.68 8.47
N VAL A 118 9.68 -16.76 8.50
CA VAL A 118 8.28 -16.73 8.06
C VAL A 118 7.42 -16.17 9.21
N LYS A 119 6.65 -15.13 8.93
CA LYS A 119 5.68 -14.52 9.87
C LYS A 119 4.29 -14.50 9.28
N PHE A 120 3.26 -14.50 10.11
CA PHE A 120 1.85 -14.44 9.70
C PHE A 120 1.29 -13.04 9.98
N ALA A 121 0.97 -12.29 8.92
CA ALA A 121 0.57 -10.88 9.07
C ALA A 121 -0.67 -10.65 9.95
N CYS A 122 -1.56 -11.63 10.12
CA CYS A 122 -2.75 -11.46 10.94
C CYS A 122 -2.52 -11.62 12.45
N VAL A 123 -1.40 -12.24 12.86
CA VAL A 123 -1.08 -12.48 14.29
C VAL A 123 0.26 -11.88 14.71
N ASP A 124 1.26 -11.94 13.83
CA ASP A 124 2.60 -11.38 14.09
C ASP A 124 2.71 -9.92 13.61
N GLY A 125 1.75 -9.44 12.81
CA GLY A 125 1.75 -8.11 12.22
C GLY A 125 0.42 -7.37 12.45
N PRO A 126 -0.14 -6.68 11.42
CA PRO A 126 0.31 -6.59 10.02
C PRO A 126 1.47 -5.60 9.81
N GLU A 127 1.88 -4.90 10.87
CA GLU A 127 2.96 -3.93 10.85
C GLU A 127 4.31 -4.61 11.08
N PHE A 128 5.24 -4.43 10.15
CA PHE A 128 6.58 -5.01 10.21
C PHE A 128 7.64 -3.96 9.85
N ASP A 129 8.91 -4.27 10.17
CA ASP A 129 10.05 -3.51 9.65
C ASP A 129 10.10 -3.68 8.12
N GLY A 130 9.81 -2.59 7.41
CA GLY A 130 9.75 -2.56 5.96
C GLY A 130 11.08 -2.82 5.29
N HIS A 131 12.21 -2.63 5.98
CA HIS A 131 13.54 -2.89 5.42
C HIS A 131 13.89 -4.38 5.40
N LEU A 132 13.16 -5.21 6.15
CA LEU A 132 13.33 -6.66 6.24
C LEU A 132 12.33 -7.45 5.39
N ILE A 133 11.33 -6.79 4.81
CA ILE A 133 10.26 -7.47 4.05
C ILE A 133 10.75 -7.91 2.66
N ASP A 134 10.46 -9.17 2.31
CA ASP A 134 10.55 -9.64 0.92
C ASP A 134 9.30 -9.21 0.13
N PHE A 135 9.37 -8.01 -0.45
CA PHE A 135 8.27 -7.47 -1.26
C PHE A 135 8.04 -8.27 -2.55
N ASP A 136 9.06 -8.91 -3.12
CA ASP A 136 8.92 -9.62 -4.40
C ASP A 136 8.13 -10.91 -4.21
N GLN A 137 8.44 -11.68 -3.16
CA GLN A 137 7.62 -12.81 -2.78
C GLN A 137 6.19 -12.36 -2.41
N ALA A 138 6.06 -11.30 -1.61
CA ALA A 138 4.74 -10.83 -1.16
C ALA A 138 3.85 -10.39 -2.34
N MET A 139 4.41 -9.70 -3.34
CA MET A 139 3.69 -9.30 -4.56
C MET A 139 3.31 -10.50 -5.44
N GLN A 140 4.19 -11.50 -5.58
CA GLN A 140 3.87 -12.75 -6.29
C GLN A 140 2.68 -13.46 -5.64
N ARG A 141 2.66 -13.54 -4.30
CA ARG A 141 1.55 -14.13 -3.54
C ARG A 141 0.26 -13.34 -3.73
N GLN A 142 0.31 -12.01 -3.72
CA GLN A 142 -0.87 -11.17 -3.92
C GLN A 142 -1.51 -11.36 -5.31
N ALA A 143 -0.74 -11.79 -6.31
CA ALA A 143 -1.24 -12.04 -7.66
C ALA A 143 -1.80 -13.46 -7.87
N MET A 144 -1.77 -14.33 -6.86
CA MET A 144 -2.06 -15.77 -6.99
C MET A 144 -3.45 -16.06 -7.57
N TYR A 145 -4.48 -15.28 -7.18
CA TYR A 145 -5.87 -15.50 -7.59
C TYR A 145 -6.35 -14.54 -8.69
N ARG A 146 -5.42 -13.82 -9.35
CA ARG A 146 -5.78 -12.78 -10.32
C ARG A 146 -6.64 -13.33 -11.47
N THR A 147 -6.37 -14.56 -11.90
CA THR A 147 -7.11 -15.20 -13.00
C THR A 147 -8.53 -15.56 -12.57
N GLU A 148 -8.67 -16.13 -11.38
CA GLU A 148 -9.93 -16.56 -10.78
C GLU A 148 -10.83 -15.35 -10.49
N GLU A 149 -10.26 -14.30 -9.89
CA GLU A 149 -10.92 -13.01 -9.68
C GLU A 149 -11.36 -12.38 -11.01
N GLY A 150 -10.49 -12.41 -12.02
CA GLY A 150 -10.81 -11.91 -13.36
C GLY A 150 -11.95 -12.68 -14.02
N ARG A 151 -11.94 -14.02 -13.94
CA ARG A 151 -13.02 -14.88 -14.45
C ARG A 151 -14.33 -14.65 -13.70
N ALA A 152 -14.29 -14.52 -12.37
CA ALA A 152 -15.47 -14.22 -11.56
C ALA A 152 -16.07 -12.86 -11.90
N LYS A 153 -15.21 -11.84 -12.13
CA LYS A 153 -15.61 -10.50 -12.56
C LYS A 153 -16.27 -10.54 -13.94
N LEU A 154 -15.64 -11.16 -14.93
CA LEU A 154 -16.23 -11.33 -16.27
C LEU A 154 -17.58 -12.04 -16.20
N LYS A 155 -17.68 -13.10 -15.38
CA LYS A 155 -18.95 -13.77 -15.14
C LYS A 155 -20.01 -12.83 -14.56
N GLN A 156 -19.66 -11.89 -13.68
CA GLN A 156 -20.64 -10.93 -13.16
C GLN A 156 -21.03 -9.86 -14.19
N GLU A 157 -20.07 -9.35 -14.96
CA GLU A 157 -20.28 -8.25 -15.91
C GLU A 157 -20.93 -8.72 -17.22
N GLU A 158 -20.64 -9.94 -17.67
CA GLU A 158 -21.01 -10.47 -18.98
C GLU A 158 -21.95 -11.69 -18.91
N ALA A 159 -22.38 -12.13 -17.72
CA ALA A 159 -23.24 -13.33 -17.56
C ALA A 159 -24.50 -13.31 -18.44
N GLU A 160 -25.10 -12.14 -18.63
CA GLU A 160 -26.33 -11.98 -19.42
C GLU A 160 -26.06 -11.79 -20.92
N THR A 161 -24.84 -11.40 -21.32
CA THR A 161 -24.50 -11.06 -22.71
C THR A 161 -23.65 -12.14 -23.40
N HIS A 162 -22.97 -13.01 -22.65
CA HIS A 162 -22.08 -14.04 -23.18
C HIS A 162 -22.63 -15.44 -22.87
N HIS A 163 -23.59 -15.87 -23.68
CA HIS A 163 -24.08 -17.25 -23.70
C HIS A 163 -23.21 -18.12 -24.62
N GLY A 164 -22.02 -18.50 -24.14
CA GLY A 164 -21.20 -19.55 -24.75
C GLY A 164 -20.50 -19.19 -26.06
N GLY A 165 -19.22 -19.59 -26.14
CA GLY A 165 -18.57 -19.86 -27.43
C GLY A 165 -18.31 -18.69 -28.38
N CYS A 166 -17.97 -17.49 -27.89
CA CYS A 166 -17.34 -16.52 -28.79
C CYS A 166 -15.90 -17.00 -29.06
N GLY A 167 -15.65 -17.55 -30.25
CA GLY A 167 -14.40 -18.19 -30.69
C GLY A 167 -13.14 -17.29 -30.76
N HIS A 168 -13.07 -16.25 -29.92
CA HIS A 168 -11.87 -15.47 -29.61
C HIS A 168 -11.46 -15.58 -28.14
N CYS A 169 -12.38 -15.97 -27.27
CA CYS A 169 -12.09 -16.31 -25.89
C CYS A 169 -12.04 -17.84 -25.86
N GLY A 170 -10.83 -18.41 -25.82
CA GLY A 170 -10.64 -19.86 -25.69
C GLY A 170 -11.37 -20.38 -24.45
N GLY A 171 -12.61 -20.82 -24.67
CA GLY A 171 -13.47 -21.42 -23.67
C GLY A 171 -13.20 -22.92 -23.60
N ASP A 172 -13.13 -23.39 -22.36
CA ASP A 172 -13.09 -24.78 -21.93
C ASP A 172 -11.84 -25.60 -22.31
N LYS A 173 -10.66 -25.04 -22.00
CA LYS A 173 -9.56 -25.72 -21.28
C LYS A 173 -8.81 -24.75 -20.37
#